data_AF-A0A918K2S8-F1
#
_entry.id   AF-A0A918K2S8-F1
#
_cell.length_a   1.000
_cell.length_b   1.000
_cell.length_c   1.000
_cell.angle_alpha   90.00
_cell.angle_beta   90.00
_cell.angle_gamma   90.00
#
_symmetry.space_group_name_H-M   'P 1'
#
loop_
_entity.id
_entity.type
_entity.pdbx_description
1 polymer ?
#
loop_
_entity_poly.entity_id
_entity_poly.type
_entity_poly.pdbx_seq_one_letter_code
_entity_poly.pdbx_strand_id
1 'polypeptide(L)'
;MSTSAESAQQWLNEKQPGQEEVRAIIEKLEHRIAQHEGEEADIQGSVDALILLQDHLEQRDAPPPQSETPNANLDTSGLIPEADPIELEDSVKREAFEALKSKFKDL
;
A
#
# COMPACT_ATOMS: atom_id res chain seq x y z
N MET A 1 -16.92 12.23 21.22
CA MET A 1 -15.57 12.33 20.63
C MET A 1 -15.51 11.27 19.54
N SER A 2 -15.64 11.66 18.26
CA SER A 2 -15.55 10.72 17.15
C SER A 2 -14.08 10.37 16.94
N THR A 3 -13.71 9.14 17.29
CA THR A 3 -12.43 8.54 16.90
C THR A 3 -12.56 8.16 15.44
N SER A 4 -11.96 8.96 14.55
CA SER A 4 -11.95 8.73 13.10
C SER A 4 -10.53 8.49 12.62
N ALA A 5 -10.37 7.82 11.48
CA ALA A 5 -9.07 7.62 10.84
C ALA A 5 -8.27 8.93 10.67
N GLU A 6 -8.95 10.02 10.31
CA GLU A 6 -8.34 11.35 10.18
C GLU A 6 -7.74 11.85 11.49
N SER A 7 -8.42 11.65 12.62
CA SER A 7 -7.89 12.03 13.94
C SER A 7 -6.71 11.15 14.36
N ALA A 8 -6.73 9.87 14.02
CA ALA A 8 -5.60 8.97 14.26
C ALA A 8 -4.37 9.39 13.43
N GLN A 9 -4.57 9.73 12.15
CA GLN A 9 -3.50 10.22 11.28
C GLN A 9 -2.94 11.56 11.75
N GLN A 10 -3.80 12.50 12.15
CA GLN A 10 -3.37 13.78 12.72
C GLN A 10 -2.55 13.57 14.00
N TRP A 11 -2.99 12.67 14.88
CA TRP A 11 -2.27 12.32 16.10
C TRP A 11 -0.88 11.72 15.80
N LEU A 12 -0.79 10.79 14.85
CA LEU A 12 0.50 10.23 14.40
C LEU A 12 1.45 11.32 13.89
N ASN A 13 0.93 12.28 13.10
CA ASN A 13 1.73 13.35 12.52
C ASN A 13 2.18 14.40 13.55
N GLU A 14 1.31 14.80 14.47
CA GLU A 14 1.58 15.88 15.44
C GLU A 14 2.39 15.41 16.64
N LYS A 15 2.05 14.23 17.19
CA LYS A 15 2.67 13.72 18.42
C LYS A 15 3.86 12.81 18.16
N GLN A 16 3.95 12.22 16.96
CA GLN A 16 4.93 11.18 16.63
C GLN A 16 5.10 10.17 17.77
N PRO A 17 3.99 9.53 18.20
CA PRO A 17 4.00 8.66 19.36
C PRO A 17 4.96 7.48 19.19
N GLY A 18 5.46 7.00 20.32
CA GLY A 18 6.29 5.81 20.39
C GLY A 18 5.51 4.54 20.02
N GLN A 19 6.22 3.46 19.68
CA GLN A 19 5.60 2.18 19.29
C GLN A 19 4.67 1.63 20.38
N GLU A 20 5.07 1.76 21.65
CA GLU A 20 4.27 1.34 22.82
C GLU A 20 2.99 2.16 22.98
N GLU A 21 3.04 3.47 22.72
CA GLU A 21 1.87 4.34 22.82
C GLU A 21 0.85 4.02 21.72
N VAL A 22 1.32 3.74 20.51
CA VAL A 22 0.46 3.32 19.40
C VAL A 22 -0.21 1.98 19.74
N ARG A 23 0.53 1.00 20.28
CA ARG A 23 -0.04 -0.28 20.73
C ARG A 23 -1.10 -0.10 21.82
N ALA A 24 -0.84 0.75 22.81
CA ALA A 24 -1.80 1.02 23.88
C ALA A 24 -3.11 1.68 23.37
N ILE A 25 -3.05 2.45 22.27
CA ILE A 25 -4.25 3.01 21.64
C ILE A 25 -4.99 1.94 20.83
N ILE A 26 -4.26 1.09 20.10
CA ILE A 26 -4.85 -0.04 19.37
C ILE A 26 -5.63 -0.95 20.33
N GLU A 27 -5.04 -1.37 21.45
CA GLU A 27 -5.73 -2.21 22.45
C GLU A 27 -7.02 -1.56 22.98
N LYS A 28 -7.02 -0.23 23.18
CA LYS A 28 -8.22 0.50 23.59
C LYS A 28 -9.29 0.52 22.51
N LEU A 29 -8.90 0.67 21.26
CA LEU A 29 -9.82 0.62 20.11
C LEU A 29 -10.39 -0.79 19.94
N GLU A 30 -9.57 -1.82 20.03
CA GLU A 30 -9.98 -3.24 20.00
C GLU A 30 -10.97 -3.54 21.12
N HIS A 31 -10.67 -3.12 22.35
CA HIS A 31 -11.57 -3.34 23.48
C HIS A 31 -12.90 -2.61 23.29
N ARG A 32 -12.88 -1.38 22.78
CA ARG A 32 -14.10 -0.63 22.48
C ARG A 32 -14.93 -1.29 21.38
N ILE A 33 -14.30 -1.80 20.34
CA ILE A 33 -14.96 -2.51 19.24
C ILE A 33 -15.58 -3.81 19.76
N ALA A 34 -14.84 -4.58 20.58
CA ALA A 34 -15.30 -5.85 21.13
C ALA A 34 -16.45 -5.72 22.15
N GLN A 35 -16.49 -4.61 22.89
CA GLN A 35 -17.54 -4.31 23.87
C GLN A 35 -18.74 -3.57 23.26
N HIS A 36 -18.68 -3.22 21.96
CA HIS A 36 -19.76 -2.48 21.31
C HIS A 36 -20.90 -3.42 20.93
N GLU A 37 -22.06 -3.24 21.56
CA GLU A 37 -23.30 -3.96 21.28
C GLU A 37 -24.31 -3.13 20.47
N GLY A 38 -23.86 -2.06 19.80
CA GLY A 38 -24.68 -1.13 19.03
C GLY A 38 -24.56 -1.26 17.50
N GLU A 39 -24.99 -0.24 16.77
CA GLU A 39 -24.88 -0.24 15.30
C GLU A 39 -23.42 -0.15 14.85
N GLU A 40 -23.05 -0.90 13.80
CA GLU A 40 -21.69 -0.90 13.24
C GLU A 40 -21.25 0.49 12.78
N ALA A 41 -22.19 1.35 12.38
CA ALA A 41 -21.93 2.73 11.98
C ALA A 41 -21.25 3.57 13.10
N ASP A 42 -21.52 3.26 14.36
CA ASP A 42 -20.95 3.97 15.51
C ASP A 42 -19.48 3.61 15.79
N ILE A 43 -19.04 2.42 15.32
CA ILE A 43 -17.67 1.94 15.49
C ILE A 43 -16.85 1.98 14.21
N GLN A 44 -17.45 2.22 13.04
CA GLN A 44 -16.75 2.26 11.76
C GLN A 44 -15.52 3.17 11.80
N GLY A 45 -15.66 4.40 12.34
CA GLY A 45 -14.52 5.31 12.48
C GLY A 45 -13.41 4.80 13.41
N SER A 46 -13.77 3.98 14.42
CA SER A 46 -12.82 3.34 15.33
C SER A 46 -12.10 2.17 14.65
N VAL A 47 -12.80 1.42 13.79
CA VAL A 47 -12.22 0.35 12.97
C VAL A 47 -11.26 0.93 11.94
N ASP A 48 -11.65 1.99 11.23
CA ASP A 48 -10.79 2.65 10.24
C ASP A 48 -9.53 3.24 10.90
N ALA A 49 -9.68 3.82 12.09
CA ALA A 49 -8.56 4.30 12.89
C ALA A 49 -7.62 3.16 13.34
N LEU A 50 -8.17 2.01 13.73
CA LEU A 50 -7.39 0.84 14.11
C LEU A 50 -6.55 0.33 12.94
N ILE A 51 -7.14 0.19 11.75
CA ILE A 51 -6.43 -0.25 10.54
C ILE A 51 -5.24 0.67 10.24
N LEU A 52 -5.46 1.98 10.29
CA LEU A 52 -4.40 2.96 10.01
C LEU A 52 -3.25 2.89 11.03
N LEU A 53 -3.56 2.73 12.32
CA LEU A 53 -2.54 2.62 13.36
C LEU A 53 -1.75 1.31 13.25
N GLN A 54 -2.41 0.24 12.84
CA GLN A 54 -1.79 -1.08 12.66
C GLN A 54 -0.86 -1.08 11.43
N ASP A 55 -1.30 -0.53 10.30
CA ASP A 55 -0.48 -0.30 9.10
C ASP A 55 0.74 0.58 9.42
N HIS A 56 0.57 1.64 10.23
CA HIS A 56 1.70 2.48 10.65
C HIS A 56 2.75 1.72 11.47
N LEU A 57 2.33 0.78 12.32
CA LEU A 57 3.26 -0.08 13.06
C LEU A 57 3.98 -1.05 12.13
N GLU A 58 3.27 -1.66 11.21
CA GLU A 58 3.82 -2.60 10.23
C GLU A 58 4.85 -1.92 9.32
N GLN A 59 4.58 -0.69 8.86
CA GLN A 59 5.53 0.10 8.06
C GLN A 59 6.79 0.48 8.85
N ARG A 60 6.70 0.63 10.18
CA ARG A 60 7.85 0.92 11.04
C ARG A 60 8.68 -0.32 11.35
N ASP A 61 8.04 -1.47 11.51
CA ASP A 61 8.71 -2.76 11.71
C ASP A 61 9.20 -3.39 10.40
N ALA A 62 8.71 -2.91 9.24
CA ALA A 62 9.20 -3.33 7.96
C ALA A 62 10.72 -3.06 7.88
N PRO A 63 11.54 -4.06 7.52
CA PRO A 63 12.94 -3.81 7.26
C PRO A 63 13.02 -2.70 6.20
N PRO A 64 13.94 -1.73 6.36
CA PRO A 64 14.08 -0.66 5.39
C PRO A 64 14.15 -1.30 4.00
N PRO A 65 13.43 -0.75 3.00
CA PRO A 65 13.57 -1.24 1.64
C PRO A 65 15.05 -1.28 1.37
N GLN A 66 15.57 -2.46 1.02
CA GLN A 66 16.98 -2.63 0.71
C GLN A 66 17.25 -1.74 -0.50
N SER A 67 17.64 -0.50 -0.22
CA SER A 67 18.25 0.39 -1.19
C SER A 67 19.42 -0.39 -1.74
N GLU A 68 19.49 -0.46 -3.06
CA GLU A 68 20.47 -1.26 -3.81
C GLU A 68 20.14 -2.75 -3.84
N THR A 69 19.09 -3.10 -4.60
CA THR A 69 19.27 -4.23 -5.52
C THR A 69 20.59 -3.97 -6.26
N PRO A 70 21.65 -4.80 -6.12
CA PRO A 70 22.71 -4.76 -7.10
C PRO A 70 21.99 -4.94 -8.43
N ASN A 71 22.25 -4.03 -9.37
CA ASN A 71 21.69 -4.08 -10.71
C ASN A 71 22.01 -5.48 -11.24
N ALA A 72 21.06 -6.40 -11.11
CA ALA A 72 21.26 -7.80 -11.41
C ALA A 72 21.31 -7.83 -12.92
N ASN A 73 22.52 -7.68 -13.45
CA ASN A 73 22.78 -7.80 -14.87
C ASN A 73 22.65 -9.29 -15.18
N LEU A 74 21.40 -9.72 -15.31
CA LEU A 74 21.02 -11.03 -15.78
C LEU A 74 21.61 -11.13 -17.18
N ASP A 75 22.65 -11.95 -17.32
CA ASP A 75 23.28 -12.21 -18.60
C ASP A 75 22.30 -13.00 -19.47
N THR A 76 21.45 -12.26 -20.19
CA THR A 76 20.47 -12.80 -21.14
C THR A 76 21.11 -13.14 -22.48
N SER A 77 22.42 -12.92 -22.66
CA SER A 77 23.16 -13.20 -23.89
C SER A 77 23.11 -14.69 -24.28
N GLY A 78 22.83 -15.58 -23.33
CA GLY A 78 22.65 -17.01 -23.58
C GLY A 78 21.21 -17.44 -23.88
N LEU A 79 20.20 -16.58 -23.68
CA LEU A 79 18.79 -16.96 -23.83
C LEU A 79 18.27 -16.79 -25.26
N ILE A 80 18.92 -15.96 -26.09
CA ILE A 80 18.60 -15.83 -27.51
C ILE A 80 19.91 -15.63 -28.30
N PRO A 81 20.48 -16.69 -28.90
CA PRO A 81 21.82 -16.62 -29.46
C PRO A 81 22.01 -15.58 -30.58
N GLU A 82 20.97 -15.24 -31.35
CA GLU A 82 21.07 -14.28 -32.48
C GLU A 82 19.70 -13.66 -32.84
N ALA A 83 19.00 -13.00 -31.91
CA ALA A 83 17.90 -12.14 -32.32
C ALA A 83 18.25 -10.70 -32.00
N ASP A 84 18.48 -9.91 -33.05
CA ASP A 84 18.45 -8.47 -32.94
C ASP A 84 17.12 -8.05 -32.30
N PRO A 85 17.12 -7.12 -31.34
CA PRO A 85 15.90 -6.53 -30.83
C PRO A 85 15.05 -6.06 -32.02
N ILE A 86 13.85 -6.64 -32.18
CA ILE A 86 12.94 -6.22 -33.24
C ILE A 86 12.42 -4.83 -32.86
N GLU A 87 13.06 -3.79 -33.38
CA GLU A 87 12.54 -2.44 -33.31
C GLU A 87 11.27 -2.36 -34.17
N LEU A 88 10.12 -2.41 -33.49
CA LEU A 88 8.84 -2.15 -34.15
C LEU A 88 8.78 -0.69 -34.60
N GLU A 89 8.30 -0.46 -35.81
CA GLU A 89 8.03 0.89 -36.31
C GLU A 89 7.02 1.62 -35.39
N ASP A 90 7.17 2.94 -35.26
CA ASP A 90 6.33 3.76 -34.36
C ASP A 90 4.84 3.68 -34.68
N SER A 91 4.49 3.42 -35.94
CA SER A 91 3.12 3.16 -36.41
C SER A 91 2.54 1.91 -35.75
N VAL A 92 3.29 0.80 -35.79
CA VAL A 92 2.89 -0.50 -35.25
C VAL A 92 2.77 -0.44 -33.72
N LYS A 93 3.68 0.28 -33.06
CA LYS A 93 3.63 0.51 -31.61
C LYS A 93 2.36 1.25 -31.18
N ARG A 94 1.99 2.32 -31.92
CA ARG A 94 0.77 3.10 -31.63
C ARG A 94 -0.50 2.29 -31.84
N GLU A 95 -0.56 1.50 -32.91
CA GLU A 95 -1.72 0.67 -33.20
C GLU A 95 -1.90 -0.42 -32.12
N ALA A 96 -0.82 -1.10 -31.74
CA ALA A 96 -0.85 -2.07 -30.65
C ALA A 96 -1.28 -1.43 -29.31
N PHE A 97 -0.78 -0.23 -29.02
CA PHE A 97 -1.13 0.52 -27.81
C PHE A 97 -2.61 0.93 -27.78
N GLU A 98 -3.14 1.48 -28.87
CA GLU A 98 -4.57 1.87 -28.93
C GLU A 98 -5.50 0.65 -28.89
N ALA A 99 -5.10 -0.48 -29.51
CA ALA A 99 -5.84 -1.74 -29.40
C ALA A 99 -5.87 -2.28 -27.95
N LEU A 100 -4.74 -2.21 -27.23
CA LEU A 100 -4.66 -2.54 -25.81
C LEU A 100 -5.52 -1.60 -24.96
N LYS A 101 -5.40 -0.30 -25.18
CA LYS A 101 -6.17 0.73 -24.47
C LYS A 101 -7.68 0.57 -24.68
N SER A 102 -8.12 0.21 -25.89
CA SER A 102 -9.53 -0.08 -26.15
C SER A 102 -10.02 -1.28 -25.34
N LYS A 103 -9.24 -2.35 -25.24
CA LYS A 103 -9.60 -3.53 -24.44
C LYS A 103 -9.75 -3.24 -22.95
N PHE A 104 -8.93 -2.34 -22.41
CA PHE A 104 -9.00 -1.96 -20.99
C PHE A 104 -10.03 -0.85 -20.69
N LYS A 105 -10.57 -0.18 -21.72
CA LYS A 105 -11.60 0.84 -21.56
C LYS A 105 -13.02 0.27 -21.51
N ASP A 106 -13.21 -0.97 -21.96
CA ASP A 106 -14.48 -1.72 -21.91
C ASP A 106 -14.62 -2.62 -20.66
N LEU A 107 -13.70 -2.49 -19.68
CA LEU A 107 -13.75 -3.12 -18.35
C LEU A 107 -14.14 -2.08 -17.29
#